data_AF-A0A7G2M3J6-F1
#
_entry.id   AF-A0A7G2M3J6-F1
#
_cell.length_a   1.000
_cell.length_b   1.000
_cell.length_c   1.000
_cell.angle_alpha   90.00
_cell.angle_beta   90.00
_cell.angle_gamma   90.00
#
_symmetry.space_group_name_H-M   'P 1'
#
loop_
_entity.id
_entity.type
_entity.pdbx_description
1 polymer ?
#
loop_
_entity_poly.entity_id
_entity_poly.type
_entity_poly.pdbx_seq_one_letter_code
_entity_poly.pdbx_strand_id
1 'polypeptide(L)'
;LWTLGGLAATLAVLALAAALLRLISRTAARRARGHPRLRWALAAIGGPGEGATAVVLALGLGLSVLAAVGQIDGNLRRAIAGNLPDVAPSYFFVDIQKDQMPGYTARLEGDPAVSRIESAPMLRGVITEINGRPAREVAGDHWVVRGDRGVTYAALPGEDTRITAGEWWL
;
A
#
# COMPACT_ATOMS: atom_id res chain seq x y z
N LEU A 1 4.03 5.49 17.25
CA LEU A 1 3.55 4.89 18.52
C LEU A 1 2.76 3.60 18.28
N TRP A 2 1.78 3.58 17.38
CA TRP A 2 1.00 2.37 17.03
C TRP A 2 1.84 1.19 16.51
N THR A 3 2.85 1.45 15.67
CA THR A 3 3.75 0.40 15.14
C THR A 3 4.64 -0.24 16.22
N LEU A 4 5.16 0.58 17.14
CA LEU A 4 5.93 0.11 18.31
C LEU A 4 5.04 -0.71 19.26
N GLY A 5 3.79 -0.28 19.45
CA GLY A 5 2.80 -1.03 20.24
C GLY A 5 2.47 -2.39 19.62
N GLY A 6 2.29 -2.45 18.30
CA GLY A 6 2.06 -3.70 17.57
C GLY A 6 3.22 -4.67 17.67
N LEU A 7 4.46 -4.19 17.55
CA LEU A 7 5.65 -5.02 17.70
C LEU A 7 5.79 -5.57 19.13
N ALA A 8 5.60 -4.72 20.14
CA ALA A 8 5.64 -5.13 21.53
C ALA A 8 4.55 -6.17 21.87
N ALA A 9 3.34 -5.97 21.35
CA ALA A 9 2.23 -6.92 21.53
C ALA A 9 2.53 -8.28 20.89
N THR A 10 3.05 -8.31 19.65
CA THR A 10 3.41 -9.56 18.96
C THR A 10 4.52 -10.31 19.70
N LEU A 11 5.55 -9.61 20.17
CA LEU A 11 6.61 -10.21 20.97
C LEU A 11 6.09 -10.76 22.30
N ALA A 12 5.18 -10.02 22.96
CA ALA A 12 4.54 -10.47 24.20
C ALA A 12 3.70 -11.74 23.98
N VAL A 13 2.92 -11.80 22.90
CA VAL A 13 2.11 -12.98 22.54
C VAL A 13 3.00 -14.19 22.25
N LEU A 14 4.09 -14.02 21.50
CA LEU A 14 5.04 -15.10 21.20
C LEU A 14 5.75 -15.60 22.47
N ALA A 15 6.16 -14.69 23.35
CA ALA A 15 6.77 -15.04 24.63
C ALA A 15 5.79 -15.81 25.53
N LEU A 16 4.53 -15.38 25.59
CA LEU A 16 3.44 -16.07 26.30
C LEU A 16 3.21 -17.48 25.76
N ALA A 17 3.14 -17.64 24.43
CA ALA A 17 2.96 -18.93 23.79
C ALA A 17 4.11 -19.90 24.11
N ALA A 18 5.36 -19.42 24.05
CA ALA A 18 6.53 -20.22 24.41
C ALA A 18 6.53 -20.62 25.89
N ALA A 19 6.14 -19.71 26.79
CA ALA A 19 6.02 -19.98 28.22
C ALA A 19 4.94 -21.03 28.52
N LEU A 20 3.78 -20.92 27.87
CA LEU A 20 2.67 -21.89 27.97
C LEU A 20 3.10 -23.28 27.48
N LEU A 21 3.76 -23.36 26.32
CA LEU A 21 4.29 -24.61 25.78
C LEU A 21 5.27 -25.29 26.74
N ARG A 22 6.17 -24.50 27.36
CA ARG A 22 7.09 -25.00 28.39
C ARG A 22 6.35 -25.51 29.61
N LEU A 23 5.35 -24.79 30.08
CA LEU A 23 4.57 -25.15 31.26
C LEU A 23 3.85 -26.48 31.03
N ILE A 24 3.11 -26.58 29.91
CA ILE A 24 2.36 -27.76 29.49
C ILE A 24 3.30 -28.95 29.34
N SER A 25 4.44 -28.79 28.63
CA SER A 25 5.43 -29.84 28.43
C SER A 25 5.99 -30.36 29.75
N ARG A 26 6.28 -29.48 30.72
CA ARG A 26 6.76 -29.86 32.05
C ARG A 26 5.72 -30.64 32.84
N THR A 27 4.45 -30.21 32.84
CA THR A 27 3.36 -30.95 33.50
C THR A 27 3.09 -32.29 32.83
N ALA A 28 3.12 -32.36 31.50
CA ALA A 28 2.94 -33.59 30.74
C ALA A 28 4.09 -34.57 30.99
N ALA A 29 5.34 -34.10 31.08
CA ALA A 29 6.51 -34.93 31.41
C ALA A 29 6.40 -35.55 32.81
N ARG A 30 5.82 -34.83 33.78
CA ARG A 30 5.54 -35.37 35.13
C ARG A 30 4.44 -36.43 35.11
N ARG A 31 3.44 -36.29 34.23
CA ARG A 31 2.32 -37.24 34.07
C ARG A 31 2.69 -38.46 33.23
N ALA A 32 3.70 -38.35 32.37
CA ALA A 32 4.26 -39.44 31.56
C ALA A 32 5.21 -40.38 32.35
N ARG A 33 5.14 -40.41 33.69
CA ARG A 33 5.86 -41.37 34.54
C ARG A 33 5.34 -42.78 34.23
N GLY A 34 6.01 -43.47 33.31
CA GLY A 34 5.63 -44.80 32.80
C GLY A 34 5.96 -45.00 31.33
N HIS A 35 6.11 -43.93 30.55
CA HIS A 35 6.49 -43.99 29.13
C HIS A 35 7.80 -43.22 28.90
N PRO A 36 8.96 -43.90 28.95
CA PRO A 36 10.26 -43.25 28.86
C PRO A 36 10.37 -42.35 27.64
N ARG A 37 10.03 -42.85 26.45
CA ARG A 37 10.10 -42.12 25.17
C ARG A 37 9.37 -40.77 25.20
N LEU A 38 8.14 -40.74 25.72
CA LEU A 38 7.34 -39.51 25.84
C LEU A 38 7.95 -38.54 26.85
N ARG A 39 8.49 -39.06 27.96
CA ARG A 39 9.17 -38.23 28.96
C ARG A 39 10.42 -37.57 28.39
N TRP A 40 11.23 -38.28 27.60
CA TRP A 40 12.41 -37.74 26.94
C TRP A 40 12.05 -36.67 25.92
N ALA A 41 11.02 -36.90 25.09
CA ALA A 41 10.56 -35.90 24.11
C ALA A 41 10.01 -34.63 24.79
N LEU A 42 9.24 -34.76 25.86
CA LEU A 42 8.67 -33.62 26.60
C LEU A 42 9.74 -32.89 27.44
N ALA A 43 10.70 -33.63 27.99
CA ALA A 43 11.88 -33.05 28.62
C ALA A 43 12.71 -32.27 27.61
N ALA A 44 12.82 -32.76 26.37
CA ALA A 44 13.56 -32.12 25.28
C ALA A 44 12.96 -30.78 24.78
N ILE A 45 11.69 -30.53 25.12
CA ILE A 45 10.97 -29.29 24.79
C ILE A 45 10.96 -28.34 26.01
N GLY A 46 10.90 -28.89 27.23
CA GLY A 46 10.74 -28.14 28.48
C GLY A 46 12.00 -27.98 29.34
N GLY A 47 13.15 -28.49 28.88
CA GLY A 47 14.41 -28.58 29.63
C GLY A 47 15.14 -27.23 29.81
N PRO A 48 16.01 -27.09 30.83
CA PRO A 48 16.69 -25.83 31.15
C PRO A 48 17.72 -25.30 30.12
N GLY A 49 17.89 -25.93 28.95
CA GLY A 49 18.92 -25.55 27.98
C GLY A 49 18.57 -25.77 26.50
N GLU A 50 17.30 -25.97 26.15
CA GLU A 50 16.93 -26.41 24.79
C GLU A 50 16.33 -25.35 23.88
N GLY A 51 16.63 -25.51 22.59
CA GLY A 51 16.32 -24.61 21.47
C GLY A 51 14.85 -24.45 21.12
N ALA A 52 13.91 -25.02 21.88
CA ALA A 52 12.47 -24.86 21.65
C ALA A 52 12.06 -23.38 21.58
N THR A 53 12.63 -22.53 22.43
CA THR A 53 12.38 -21.07 22.37
C THR A 53 12.89 -20.45 21.07
N ALA A 54 14.10 -20.82 20.64
CA ALA A 54 14.69 -20.33 19.40
C ALA A 54 13.92 -20.80 18.16
N VAL A 55 13.47 -22.06 18.16
CA VAL A 55 12.64 -22.64 17.08
C VAL A 55 11.28 -21.96 17.01
N VAL A 56 10.61 -21.74 18.16
CA VAL A 56 9.32 -21.04 18.21
C VAL A 56 9.47 -19.60 17.74
N LEU A 57 10.54 -18.90 18.13
CA LEU A 57 10.83 -17.55 17.64
C LEU A 57 11.10 -17.53 16.13
N ALA A 58 11.89 -18.47 15.61
CA ALA A 58 12.18 -18.57 14.18
C ALA A 58 10.92 -18.85 13.35
N LEU A 59 10.08 -19.80 13.79
CA LEU A 59 8.81 -20.11 13.15
C LEU A 59 7.83 -18.94 13.24
N GLY A 60 7.75 -18.29 14.41
CA GLY A 60 6.90 -17.12 14.62
C GLY A 60 7.31 -15.93 13.74
N LEU A 61 8.61 -15.67 13.62
CA LEU A 61 9.15 -14.64 12.72
C LEU A 61 8.86 -14.97 11.26
N GLY A 62 9.10 -16.21 10.82
CA GLY A 62 8.82 -16.64 9.45
C GLY A 62 7.35 -16.48 9.08
N LEU A 63 6.44 -16.92 9.96
CA LEU A 63 5.00 -16.78 9.75
C LEU A 63 4.55 -15.31 9.77
N SER A 64 5.17 -14.47 10.62
CA SER A 64 4.89 -13.04 10.67
C SER A 64 5.28 -12.34 9.37
N VAL A 65 6.43 -12.68 8.78
CA VAL A 65 6.86 -12.14 7.48
C VAL A 65 5.90 -12.56 6.38
N LEU A 66 5.51 -13.84 6.33
CA LEU A 66 4.53 -14.34 5.37
C LEU A 66 3.18 -13.61 5.49
N ALA A 67 2.69 -13.41 6.72
CA ALA A 67 1.46 -12.67 6.98
C ALA A 67 1.57 -11.20 6.54
N ALA A 68 2.70 -10.54 6.82
CA ALA A 68 2.95 -9.16 6.42
C ALA A 68 2.97 -9.01 4.90
N VAL A 69 3.63 -9.92 4.18
CA VAL A 69 3.63 -9.93 2.71
C VAL A 69 2.22 -10.13 2.17
N GLY A 70 1.46 -11.08 2.71
CA GLY A 70 0.07 -11.32 2.31
C GLY A 70 -0.83 -10.10 2.56
N GLN A 71 -0.63 -9.39 3.67
CA GLN A 71 -1.37 -8.17 3.97
C GLN A 71 -1.00 -7.02 3.03
N ILE A 72 0.29 -6.88 2.66
CA ILE A 72 0.74 -5.89 1.67
C ILE A 72 0.13 -6.19 0.31
N ASP A 73 0.19 -7.44 -0.17
CA ASP A 73 -0.39 -7.84 -1.46
C ASP A 73 -1.91 -7.58 -1.49
N GLY A 74 -2.63 -7.99 -0.45
CA GLY A 74 -4.06 -7.72 -0.32
C GLY A 74 -4.39 -6.22 -0.24
N ASN A 75 -3.53 -5.41 0.35
CA ASN A 75 -3.72 -3.96 0.37
C ASN A 75 -3.47 -3.32 -1.01
N LEU A 76 -2.39 -3.72 -1.68
CA LEU A 76 -2.06 -3.24 -3.03
C LEU A 76 -3.15 -3.62 -4.03
N ARG A 77 -3.61 -4.87 -4.02
CA ARG A 77 -4.70 -5.33 -4.90
C ARG A 77 -5.98 -4.55 -4.68
N ARG A 78 -6.36 -4.28 -3.42
CA ARG A 78 -7.54 -3.43 -3.11
C ARG A 78 -7.36 -2.00 -3.58
N ALA A 79 -6.17 -1.42 -3.39
CA ALA A 79 -5.88 -0.06 -3.85
C ALA A 79 -5.89 0.06 -5.39
N ILE A 80 -5.44 -0.97 -6.10
CA ILE A 80 -5.47 -1.00 -7.57
C ILE A 80 -6.89 -1.23 -8.07
N ALA A 81 -7.58 -2.26 -7.57
CA ALA A 81 -8.92 -2.61 -8.02
C ALA A 81 -9.98 -1.56 -7.66
N GLY A 82 -9.84 -0.87 -6.52
CA GLY A 82 -10.79 0.17 -6.10
C GLY A 82 -10.64 1.50 -6.83
N ASN A 83 -9.55 1.72 -7.57
CA ASN A 83 -9.28 2.97 -8.29
C ASN A 83 -9.37 2.81 -9.81
N LEU A 84 -9.68 1.62 -10.32
CA LEU A 84 -9.85 1.40 -11.74
C LEU A 84 -11.31 1.65 -12.11
N PRO A 85 -11.61 2.62 -13.00
CA PRO A 85 -12.98 2.84 -13.45
C PRO A 85 -13.53 1.58 -14.14
N ASP A 86 -14.82 1.31 -13.97
CA ASP A 86 -15.50 0.15 -14.57
C ASP A 86 -15.38 0.12 -16.11
N VAL A 87 -15.12 1.29 -16.72
CA VAL A 87 -14.85 1.45 -18.15
C VAL A 87 -13.52 2.18 -18.31
N ALA A 88 -12.49 1.46 -18.77
CA ALA A 88 -11.21 2.05 -19.16
C ALA A 88 -11.24 2.47 -20.65
N PRO A 89 -10.59 3.59 -21.02
CA PRO A 89 -10.43 3.96 -22.42
C PRO A 89 -9.71 2.86 -23.20
N SER A 90 -10.23 2.50 -24.38
CA SER A 90 -9.59 1.48 -25.23
C SER A 90 -8.34 1.99 -25.94
N TYR A 91 -8.23 3.31 -26.13
CA TYR A 91 -7.11 3.97 -26.77
C TYR A 91 -6.76 5.26 -26.03
N PHE A 92 -5.46 5.51 -25.86
CA PHE A 92 -4.93 6.73 -25.25
C PHE A 92 -3.93 7.35 -26.21
N PHE A 93 -4.17 8.60 -26.61
CA PHE A 93 -3.33 9.34 -27.53
C PHE A 93 -2.66 10.50 -26.80
N VAL A 94 -1.36 10.68 -27.04
CA VAL A 94 -0.54 11.74 -26.45
C VAL A 94 0.05 12.62 -27.55
N ASP A 95 0.58 13.79 -27.16
CA ASP A 95 1.24 14.76 -28.06
C ASP A 95 0.37 15.32 -29.20
N ILE A 96 -0.95 15.32 -29.02
CA ILE A 96 -1.87 16.03 -29.92
C ILE A 96 -1.74 17.53 -29.68
N GLN A 97 -1.27 18.25 -30.68
CA GLN A 97 -1.11 19.70 -30.61
C GLN A 97 -2.47 20.40 -30.66
N LYS A 98 -2.54 21.60 -30.07
CA LYS A 98 -3.80 22.36 -29.95
C LYS A 98 -4.46 22.67 -31.30
N ASP A 99 -3.67 22.89 -32.34
CA ASP A 99 -4.12 23.14 -33.71
C ASP A 99 -4.62 21.87 -34.43
N GLN A 100 -4.19 20.68 -33.97
CA GLN A 100 -4.62 19.39 -34.51
C GLN A 100 -5.93 18.88 -33.90
N MET A 101 -6.27 19.34 -32.69
CA MET A 101 -7.46 18.92 -31.94
C MET A 101 -8.77 19.01 -32.74
N PRO A 102 -9.10 20.11 -33.44
CA PRO A 102 -10.38 20.21 -34.15
C PRO A 102 -10.56 19.13 -35.22
N GLY A 103 -9.50 18.83 -35.99
CA GLY A 103 -9.54 17.80 -37.02
C GLY A 103 -9.61 16.39 -36.43
N TYR A 104 -8.91 16.16 -35.31
CA TYR A 104 -8.92 14.90 -34.60
C TYR A 104 -10.30 14.60 -33.99
N THR A 105 -10.90 15.56 -33.29
CA THR A 105 -12.23 15.42 -32.70
C THR A 105 -13.29 15.17 -33.76
N ALA A 106 -13.29 15.93 -34.87
CA ALA A 106 -14.25 15.72 -35.97
C ALA A 106 -14.15 14.31 -36.59
N ARG A 107 -12.95 13.74 -36.68
CA ARG A 107 -12.75 12.38 -37.21
C ARG A 107 -13.32 11.31 -36.29
N LEU A 108 -13.23 11.50 -34.97
CA LEU A 108 -13.72 10.58 -33.95
C LEU A 108 -15.23 10.70 -33.74
N GLU A 109 -15.78 11.91 -33.73
CA GLU A 109 -17.22 12.15 -33.62
C GLU A 109 -18.00 11.53 -34.79
N GLY A 110 -17.37 11.43 -35.96
CA GLY A 110 -17.94 10.77 -37.14
C GLY A 110 -17.82 9.24 -37.15
N ASP A 111 -17.18 8.62 -36.16
CA ASP A 111 -16.98 7.18 -36.12
C ASP A 111 -18.01 6.50 -35.21
N PRO A 112 -18.89 5.62 -35.74
CA PRO A 112 -19.93 4.96 -34.94
C PRO A 112 -19.38 3.98 -33.90
N ALA A 113 -18.10 3.58 -33.99
CA ALA A 113 -17.45 2.73 -32.99
C ALA A 113 -16.93 3.53 -31.78
N VAL A 114 -16.92 4.87 -31.84
CA VAL A 114 -16.46 5.73 -30.74
C VAL A 114 -17.67 6.13 -29.87
N SER A 115 -17.69 5.66 -28.64
CA SER A 115 -18.77 5.93 -27.69
C SER A 115 -18.52 7.13 -26.78
N ARG A 116 -17.24 7.49 -26.56
CA ARG A 116 -16.84 8.60 -25.69
C ARG A 116 -15.49 9.16 -26.13
N ILE A 117 -15.36 10.49 -26.06
CA ILE A 117 -14.10 11.21 -26.28
C ILE A 117 -13.85 12.05 -25.02
N GLU A 118 -12.69 11.85 -24.41
CA GLU A 118 -12.23 12.64 -23.27
C GLU A 118 -10.90 13.30 -23.64
N SER A 119 -10.79 14.61 -23.40
CA SER A 119 -9.57 15.37 -23.69
C SER A 119 -9.07 16.09 -22.44
N ALA A 120 -7.82 15.85 -22.07
CA ALA A 120 -7.15 16.54 -20.97
C ALA A 120 -6.04 17.45 -21.53
N PRO A 121 -6.26 18.78 -21.63
CA PRO A 121 -5.23 19.70 -22.10
C PRO A 121 -4.09 19.75 -21.06
N MET A 122 -2.87 19.45 -21.49
CA MET A 122 -1.70 19.44 -20.62
C MET A 122 -0.58 20.31 -21.21
N LEU A 123 0.15 21.00 -20.34
CA LEU A 123 1.40 21.68 -20.66
C LEU A 123 2.45 21.36 -19.60
N ARG A 124 3.72 21.53 -19.96
CA ARG A 124 4.85 21.44 -19.02
C ARG A 124 5.15 22.80 -18.43
N GLY A 125 5.21 22.89 -17.11
CA GLY A 125 5.50 24.12 -16.39
C GLY A 125 6.07 23.87 -14.99
N VAL A 126 6.62 24.93 -14.41
CA VAL A 126 7.11 24.96 -13.03
C VAL A 126 6.19 25.83 -12.17
N ILE A 127 5.89 25.39 -10.96
CA ILE A 127 5.12 26.19 -9.99
C ILE A 127 6.10 27.15 -9.30
N THR A 128 6.04 28.42 -9.64
CA THR A 128 6.90 29.47 -9.07
C THR A 128 6.32 30.05 -7.79
N GLU A 129 5.00 30.25 -7.76
CA GLU A 129 4.28 30.88 -6.66
C GLU A 129 3.00 30.11 -6.31
N ILE A 130 2.62 30.15 -5.03
CA ILE A 130 1.35 29.64 -4.52
C ILE A 130 0.73 30.76 -3.68
N ASN A 131 -0.46 31.25 -4.08
CA ASN A 131 -1.14 32.36 -3.41
C ASN A 131 -0.25 33.61 -3.25
N GLY A 132 0.52 33.96 -4.29
CA GLY A 132 1.42 35.12 -4.29
C GLY A 132 2.68 35.01 -3.42
N ARG A 133 2.98 33.80 -2.91
CA ARG A 133 4.20 33.53 -2.13
C ARG A 133 5.09 32.53 -2.88
N PRO A 134 6.42 32.59 -2.72
CA PRO A 134 7.32 31.63 -3.35
C PRO A 134 6.91 30.19 -3.03
N ALA A 135 6.73 29.37 -4.06
CA ALA A 135 6.13 28.03 -3.92
C ALA A 135 6.94 27.13 -2.95
N ARG A 136 8.26 27.31 -2.90
CA ARG A 136 9.16 26.61 -1.96
C ARG A 136 8.95 27.00 -0.50
N GLU A 137 8.50 28.22 -0.20
CA GLU A 137 8.20 28.62 1.18
C GLU A 137 6.86 28.05 1.66
N VAL A 138 5.91 27.89 0.74
CA VAL A 138 4.57 27.36 1.07
C VAL A 138 4.59 25.85 1.16
N ALA A 139 5.21 25.18 0.18
CA ALA A 139 5.18 23.72 0.07
C ALA A 139 6.48 23.05 0.54
N GLY A 140 7.51 23.81 0.93
CA GLY A 140 8.81 23.26 1.33
C GLY A 140 9.42 22.40 0.23
N ASP A 141 9.86 21.19 0.62
CA ASP A 141 10.40 20.17 -0.29
C ASP A 141 9.33 19.25 -0.89
N HIS A 142 8.04 19.61 -0.77
CA HIS A 142 6.95 18.80 -1.29
C HIS A 142 7.14 18.54 -2.78
N TRP A 143 6.84 17.31 -3.21
CA TRP A 143 7.13 16.86 -4.57
C TRP A 143 6.50 17.79 -5.62
N VAL A 144 5.33 18.38 -5.36
CA VAL A 144 4.56 19.22 -6.30
C VAL A 144 5.33 20.43 -6.83
N VAL A 145 6.22 21.03 -6.04
CA VAL A 145 7.00 22.24 -6.43
C VAL A 145 8.40 21.93 -6.96
N ARG A 146 8.74 20.64 -7.14
CA ARG A 146 10.07 20.20 -7.60
C ARG A 146 10.11 19.93 -9.11
N GLY A 147 10.78 20.80 -9.86
CA GLY A 147 11.05 20.61 -11.28
C GLY A 147 9.85 20.88 -12.20
N ASP A 148 10.01 20.54 -13.47
CA ASP A 148 8.98 20.66 -14.51
C ASP A 148 7.92 19.56 -14.40
N ARG A 149 6.64 19.94 -14.52
CA ARG A 149 5.47 19.07 -14.33
C ARG A 149 4.41 19.31 -15.39
N GLY A 150 3.67 18.25 -15.70
CA GLY A 150 2.41 18.36 -16.42
C GLY A 150 1.38 19.09 -15.57
N VAL A 151 0.97 20.27 -16.02
CA VAL A 151 -0.15 21.04 -15.47
C VAL A 151 -1.22 21.14 -16.53
N THR A 152 -2.48 21.10 -16.11
CA THR A 152 -3.59 21.34 -17.02
C THR A 152 -3.87 22.83 -17.12
N TYR A 153 -4.24 23.29 -18.31
CA TYR A 153 -4.75 24.64 -18.56
C TYR A 153 -6.25 24.60 -18.86
N ALA A 154 -6.95 23.55 -18.39
CA ALA A 154 -8.38 23.40 -18.58
C ALA A 154 -9.13 24.55 -17.90
N ALA A 155 -10.05 25.16 -18.64
CA ALA A 155 -10.82 26.29 -18.15
C ALA A 155 -11.77 25.92 -17.00
N LEU A 156 -12.26 24.69 -17.02
CA LEU A 156 -13.22 24.16 -16.07
C LEU A 156 -12.72 22.79 -15.59
N PRO A 157 -13.06 22.38 -14.36
CA PRO A 157 -12.80 21.03 -13.89
C PRO A 157 -13.55 20.02 -14.78
N GLY A 158 -12.94 18.88 -15.08
CA GLY A 158 -13.61 17.80 -15.80
C GLY A 158 -14.72 17.15 -14.96
N GLU A 159 -15.60 16.37 -15.58
CA GLU A 159 -16.74 15.73 -14.90
C GLU A 159 -16.33 14.86 -13.70
N ASP A 160 -15.17 14.20 -13.80
CA ASP A 160 -14.62 13.35 -12.73
C ASP A 160 -13.70 14.09 -11.75
N THR A 161 -13.56 15.41 -11.89
CA THR A 161 -12.69 16.20 -11.01
C THR A 161 -13.42 16.60 -9.74
N ARG A 162 -12.97 16.08 -8.60
CA ARG A 162 -13.48 16.46 -7.28
C ARG A 162 -12.55 17.43 -6.57
N ILE A 163 -13.01 18.67 -6.39
CA ILE A 163 -12.29 19.67 -5.59
C ILE A 163 -12.59 19.40 -4.10
N THR A 164 -11.57 18.95 -3.37
CA THR A 164 -11.70 18.62 -1.95
C THR A 164 -11.49 19.83 -1.04
N ALA A 165 -10.75 20.84 -1.51
CA ALA A 165 -10.53 22.11 -0.84
C ALA A 165 -10.13 23.19 -1.86
N GLY A 166 -10.49 24.45 -1.57
CA GLY A 166 -10.19 25.59 -2.43
C GLY A 166 -11.19 25.76 -3.59
N GLU A 167 -10.81 26.58 -4.56
CA GLU A 167 -11.61 26.89 -5.75
C GLU A 167 -10.83 26.49 -7.01
N TRP A 168 -11.56 26.15 -8.08
CA TRP A 168 -10.94 25.97 -9.39
C TRP A 168 -10.46 27.32 -9.90
N TRP A 169 -9.19 27.38 -10.29
CA TRP A 169 -8.57 28.59 -10.79
C TRP A 169 -7.95 28.31 -12.15
N LEU A 170 -7.96 29.35 -12.99
CA LEU A 170 -7.50 29.36 -14.37
C LEU A 170 -6.32 30.31 -14.49
#